data_AF-A0A022MTD0-F1
#
_entry.id   AF-A0A022MTD0-F1
#
_cell.length_a   1.000
_cell.length_b   1.000
_cell.length_c   1.000
_cell.angle_alpha   90.00
_cell.angle_beta   90.00
_cell.angle_gamma   90.00
#
_symmetry.space_group_name_H-M   'P 1'
#
loop_
_entity.id
_entity.type
_entity.pdbx_description
1 polymer ?
#
loop_
_entity_poly.entity_id
_entity_poly.type
_entity_poly.pdbx_seq_one_letter_code
_entity_poly.pdbx_strand_id
1 'polypeptide(L)'
;MKIRADVAELLRAGHSDSAIARQLHVDYKTAAAARKALGLPKAKSGYKAAATPADLFWRRVTPTDDGHMEWAGYTTSTTPAMRHGGRSMSAYRVAYRIATGREPEGRALPSCGRDGCVMPGHHADRADRARAQDRAAVCRAWARGLKKTARVRERQREKRLDVLYDQIFGATA
;
A
#
# COMPACT_ATOMS: atom_id res chain seq x y z
N MET A 1 -13.32 -13.09 -53.90
CA MET A 1 -12.77 -13.79 -52.72
C MET A 1 -13.90 -14.41 -51.93
N LYS A 2 -13.85 -15.71 -51.62
CA LYS A 2 -14.84 -16.36 -50.75
C LYS A 2 -14.46 -16.06 -49.29
N ILE A 3 -15.24 -15.22 -48.61
CA ILE A 3 -15.02 -14.88 -47.19
C ILE A 3 -15.64 -16.00 -46.35
N ARG A 4 -14.88 -16.58 -45.42
CA ARG A 4 -15.42 -17.55 -44.46
C ARG A 4 -16.37 -16.83 -43.48
N ALA A 5 -17.47 -17.47 -43.13
CA ALA A 5 -18.52 -16.86 -42.31
C ALA A 5 -18.03 -16.50 -40.90
N ASP A 6 -17.23 -17.37 -40.29
CA ASP A 6 -16.59 -17.19 -38.98
C ASP A 6 -15.67 -15.95 -38.92
N VAL A 7 -14.87 -15.73 -39.96
CA VAL A 7 -14.02 -14.55 -40.10
C VAL A 7 -14.87 -13.29 -40.21
N ALA A 8 -15.95 -13.34 -41.00
CA ALA A 8 -16.85 -12.19 -41.17
C ALA A 8 -17.59 -11.83 -39.87
N GLU A 9 -17.98 -12.82 -39.07
CA GLU A 9 -18.60 -12.63 -37.77
C GLU A 9 -17.65 -11.92 -36.79
N LEU A 10 -16.43 -12.44 -36.62
CA LEU A 10 -15.44 -11.83 -35.72
C LEU A 10 -15.01 -10.41 -36.17
N LEU A 11 -14.96 -10.16 -37.48
CA LEU A 11 -14.67 -8.83 -38.02
C LEU A 11 -15.77 -7.82 -37.70
N ARG A 12 -17.04 -8.22 -37.79
CA ARG A 12 -18.18 -7.36 -37.42
C ARG A 12 -18.24 -7.13 -35.91
N ALA A 13 -17.83 -8.11 -35.11
CA ALA A 13 -17.66 -7.98 -33.67
C ALA A 13 -16.46 -7.09 -33.27
N GLY A 14 -15.69 -6.57 -34.23
CA GLY A 14 -14.64 -5.58 -33.98
C GLY A 14 -13.29 -6.16 -33.55
N HIS A 15 -13.09 -7.49 -33.65
CA HIS A 15 -11.81 -8.10 -33.34
C HIS A 15 -10.71 -7.62 -34.29
N SER A 16 -9.46 -7.63 -33.83
CA SER A 16 -8.30 -7.34 -34.69
C SER A 16 -7.95 -8.53 -35.58
N ASP A 17 -7.34 -8.27 -36.74
CA ASP A 17 -6.94 -9.31 -37.69
C ASP A 17 -5.99 -10.34 -37.06
N SER A 18 -5.12 -9.91 -36.15
CA SER A 18 -4.22 -10.78 -35.39
C SER A 18 -4.90 -11.58 -34.27
N ALA A 19 -6.01 -11.08 -33.72
CA ALA A 19 -6.82 -11.85 -32.78
C ALA A 19 -7.58 -12.96 -33.53
N ILE A 20 -8.17 -12.62 -34.67
CA ILE A 20 -8.88 -13.55 -35.56
C ILE A 20 -7.94 -14.65 -36.07
N ALA A 21 -6.74 -14.27 -36.54
CA ALA A 21 -5.73 -15.22 -37.00
C ALA A 21 -5.35 -16.24 -35.91
N ARG A 22 -5.18 -15.79 -34.66
CA ARG A 22 -4.86 -16.67 -33.53
C ARG A 22 -6.03 -17.57 -33.12
N GLN A 23 -7.24 -17.03 -33.12
CA GLN A 23 -8.44 -17.76 -32.67
C GLN A 23 -8.91 -18.80 -33.68
N LEU A 24 -8.91 -18.47 -34.97
CA LEU A 24 -9.38 -19.34 -36.04
C LEU A 24 -8.26 -20.10 -36.75
N HIS A 25 -7.01 -19.93 -36.29
CA HIS A 25 -5.81 -20.50 -36.91
C HIS A 25 -5.71 -20.23 -38.42
N VAL A 26 -6.09 -19.01 -38.84
CA VAL A 26 -6.00 -18.55 -40.24
C VAL A 26 -4.83 -17.61 -40.44
N ASP A 27 -4.29 -17.56 -41.66
CA ASP A 27 -3.26 -16.58 -42.00
C ASP A 27 -3.80 -15.14 -41.83
N TYR A 28 -3.00 -14.28 -41.20
CA TYR A 28 -3.35 -12.88 -40.95
C TYR A 28 -3.76 -12.12 -42.22
N LYS A 29 -3.13 -12.41 -43.38
CA LYS A 29 -3.47 -11.77 -44.66
C LYS A 29 -4.87 -12.15 -45.12
N THR A 30 -5.36 -13.35 -44.77
CA THR A 30 -6.73 -13.78 -45.05
C THR A 30 -7.75 -12.93 -44.28
N ALA A 31 -7.51 -12.69 -42.99
CA ALA A 31 -8.35 -11.81 -42.18
C ALA A 31 -8.31 -10.35 -42.67
N ALA A 32 -7.13 -9.85 -43.03
CA ALA A 32 -6.96 -8.50 -43.57
C ALA A 32 -7.65 -8.31 -44.94
N ALA A 33 -7.55 -9.30 -45.83
CA ALA A 33 -8.24 -9.28 -47.12
C ALA A 33 -9.76 -9.33 -46.95
N ALA A 34 -10.26 -10.14 -46.00
CA ALA A 34 -11.68 -10.20 -45.65
C ALA A 34 -12.18 -8.85 -45.11
N ARG A 35 -11.41 -8.20 -44.23
CA ARG A 35 -11.72 -6.86 -43.71
C ARG A 35 -11.85 -5.83 -44.83
N LYS A 36 -10.89 -5.82 -45.77
CA LYS A 36 -10.90 -4.93 -46.93
C LYS A 36 -12.12 -5.19 -47.83
N ALA A 37 -12.43 -6.46 -48.10
CA ALA A 37 -13.57 -6.85 -48.92
C ALA A 37 -14.92 -6.48 -48.30
N LEU A 38 -15.01 -6.43 -46.96
CA LEU A 38 -16.19 -5.99 -46.21
C LEU A 38 -16.27 -4.47 -46.01
N GLY A 39 -15.28 -3.71 -46.49
CA GLY A 39 -15.23 -2.25 -46.30
C GLY A 39 -15.08 -1.81 -44.84
N LEU A 40 -14.60 -2.70 -43.96
CA LEU A 40 -14.49 -2.42 -42.53
C LEU A 40 -13.21 -1.61 -42.23
N PRO A 41 -13.27 -0.62 -41.31
CA PRO A 41 -12.09 0.12 -40.92
C PRO A 41 -11.06 -0.82 -40.26
N LYS A 42 -9.77 -0.52 -40.46
CA LYS A 42 -8.69 -1.25 -39.78
C LYS A 42 -8.90 -1.13 -38.27
N ALA A 43 -8.84 -2.26 -37.57
CA ALA A 43 -8.88 -2.25 -36.11
C ALA A 43 -7.74 -1.33 -35.62
N LYS A 44 -8.09 -0.33 -34.81
CA LYS A 44 -7.08 0.58 -34.25
C LYS A 44 -6.17 -0.24 -33.36
N SER A 45 -4.94 -0.49 -33.80
CA SER A 45 -3.88 -0.99 -32.93
C SER A 45 -3.45 0.17 -32.03
N GLY A 46 -4.21 0.40 -30.96
CA GLY A 46 -3.83 1.35 -29.94
C GLY A 46 -2.67 0.79 -29.11
N TYR A 47 -1.77 1.68 -28.67
CA TYR A 47 -0.88 1.37 -27.57
C TYR A 47 -1.76 1.08 -26.35
N LYS A 48 -1.65 -0.12 -25.76
CA LYS A 48 -2.30 -0.36 -24.46
C LYS A 48 -1.64 0.61 -23.48
N ALA A 49 -2.44 1.46 -22.83
CA ALA A 49 -1.92 2.36 -21.81
C ALA A 49 -1.02 1.56 -20.86
N ALA A 50 0.20 2.07 -20.62
CA ALA A 50 1.13 1.40 -19.72
C ALA A 50 0.41 1.21 -18.37
N ALA A 51 0.34 -0.03 -17.88
CA ALA A 51 -0.31 -0.33 -16.61
C ALA A 51 0.26 0.60 -15.54
N THR A 52 -0.62 1.25 -14.77
CA THR A 52 -0.20 2.22 -13.77
C THR A 52 0.64 1.53 -12.68
N PRO A 53 1.42 2.29 -11.89
CA PRO A 53 2.14 1.69 -10.76
C PRO A 53 1.20 0.94 -9.79
N ALA A 54 -0.01 1.47 -9.58
CA ALA A 54 -1.01 0.82 -8.74
C ALA A 54 -1.50 -0.51 -9.35
N ASP A 55 -1.78 -0.56 -10.65
CA ASP A 55 -2.20 -1.80 -11.32
C ASP A 55 -1.12 -2.88 -11.23
N LEU A 56 0.15 -2.48 -11.42
CA LEU A 56 1.30 -3.37 -11.33
C LEU A 56 1.54 -3.87 -9.90
N PHE A 57 1.17 -3.08 -8.90
CA PHE A 57 1.20 -3.45 -7.50
C PHE A 57 0.13 -4.50 -7.20
N TRP A 58 -1.14 -4.23 -7.53
CA TRP A 58 -2.25 -5.14 -7.23
C TRP A 58 -2.13 -6.50 -7.90
N ARG A 59 -1.47 -6.59 -9.07
CA ARG A 59 -1.18 -7.87 -9.74
C ARG A 59 -0.20 -8.78 -9.01
N ARG A 60 0.53 -8.26 -8.01
CA ARG A 60 1.64 -8.96 -7.35
C ARG A 60 1.46 -9.05 -5.84
N VAL A 61 0.29 -8.69 -5.35
CA VAL A 61 -0.02 -8.72 -3.93
C VAL A 61 -0.96 -9.87 -3.65
N THR A 62 -0.64 -10.65 -2.63
CA THR A 62 -1.49 -11.72 -2.12
C THR A 62 -1.98 -11.32 -0.74
N PRO A 63 -3.30 -11.24 -0.49
CA PRO A 63 -3.83 -11.00 0.84
C PRO A 63 -3.55 -12.20 1.75
N THR A 64 -3.32 -11.94 3.03
CA THR A 64 -3.16 -12.96 4.07
C THR A 64 -4.31 -12.91 5.08
N ASP A 65 -4.56 -14.02 5.77
CA ASP A 65 -5.72 -14.16 6.66
C ASP A 65 -5.70 -13.22 7.88
N ASP A 66 -4.52 -12.75 8.28
CA ASP A 66 -4.31 -11.85 9.41
C ASP A 66 -4.51 -10.37 9.07
N GLY A 67 -5.06 -10.06 7.88
CA GLY A 67 -5.27 -8.69 7.44
C GLY A 67 -3.97 -7.99 7.05
N HIS A 68 -3.00 -8.76 6.55
CA HIS A 68 -1.80 -8.24 5.91
C HIS A 68 -1.80 -8.59 4.42
N MET A 69 -0.77 -8.14 3.73
CA MET A 69 -0.55 -8.42 2.33
C MET A 69 0.91 -8.75 2.11
N GLU A 70 1.15 -9.82 1.34
CA GLU A 70 2.47 -10.28 0.95
C GLU A 70 2.79 -9.92 -0.49
N TRP A 71 4.08 -9.74 -0.77
CA TRP A 71 4.58 -9.44 -2.09
C TRP A 71 4.99 -10.72 -2.82
N ALA A 72 4.26 -11.07 -3.88
CA ALA A 72 4.55 -12.19 -4.76
C ALA A 72 5.53 -11.83 -5.90
N GLY A 73 5.99 -10.58 -5.97
CA GLY A 73 6.96 -10.12 -6.97
C GLY A 73 8.41 -10.32 -6.55
N TYR A 74 9.34 -9.85 -7.38
CA TYR A 74 10.76 -9.87 -7.03
C TYR A 74 11.07 -8.84 -5.93
N THR A 75 12.11 -9.13 -5.15
CA THR A 75 12.68 -8.22 -4.15
C THR A 75 14.05 -7.74 -4.61
N THR A 76 14.44 -6.55 -4.17
CA THR A 76 15.82 -6.04 -4.30
C THR A 76 16.46 -6.12 -2.93
N SER A 77 17.39 -7.08 -2.74
CA SER A 77 17.86 -7.50 -1.42
C SER A 77 16.65 -7.91 -0.56
N THR A 78 16.29 -7.16 0.47
CA THR A 78 15.14 -7.43 1.34
C THR A 78 13.90 -6.58 1.03
N THR A 79 13.98 -5.69 0.03
CA THR A 79 12.90 -4.72 -0.24
C THR A 79 12.05 -5.15 -1.45
N PRO A 80 10.74 -5.38 -1.28
CA PRO A 80 9.78 -5.53 -2.38
C PRO A 80 9.91 -4.43 -3.44
N ALA A 81 10.10 -4.83 -4.71
CA ALA A 81 10.36 -3.89 -5.80
C ALA A 81 9.60 -4.25 -7.09
N MET A 82 9.33 -3.23 -7.90
CA MET A 82 8.72 -3.36 -9.22
C MET A 82 9.27 -2.31 -10.20
N ARG A 83 9.21 -2.61 -11.49
CA ARG A 83 9.59 -1.65 -12.55
C ARG A 83 8.36 -1.01 -13.17
N HIS A 84 8.38 0.30 -13.34
CA HIS A 84 7.38 1.05 -14.09
C HIS A 84 8.06 2.24 -14.80
N GLY A 85 7.75 2.45 -16.08
CA GLY A 85 8.37 3.54 -16.87
C GLY A 85 9.90 3.48 -16.93
N GLY A 86 10.48 2.28 -17.00
CA GLY A 86 11.94 2.06 -17.02
C GLY A 86 12.64 2.20 -15.66
N ARG A 87 11.97 2.75 -14.64
CA ARG A 87 12.53 2.98 -13.30
C ARG A 87 12.15 1.85 -12.33
N SER A 88 13.05 1.53 -11.40
CA SER A 88 12.75 0.64 -10.27
C SER A 88 12.09 1.44 -9.15
N MET A 89 11.02 0.90 -8.58
CA MET A 89 10.24 1.52 -7.51
C MET A 89 10.02 0.48 -6.41
N SER A 90 10.12 0.88 -5.14
CA SER A 90 9.76 0.02 -4.01
C SER A 90 8.24 -0.15 -3.93
N ALA A 91 7.78 -1.38 -3.68
CA ALA A 91 6.36 -1.64 -3.46
C ALA A 91 5.84 -0.89 -2.22
N TYR A 92 6.66 -0.68 -1.18
CA TYR A 92 6.32 0.14 -0.02
C TYR A 92 5.97 1.58 -0.39
N ARG A 93 6.71 2.16 -1.36
CA ARG A 93 6.46 3.52 -1.85
C ARG A 93 5.11 3.60 -2.57
N VAL A 94 4.75 2.56 -3.32
CA VAL A 94 3.49 2.49 -4.05
C VAL A 94 2.33 2.25 -3.08
N ALA A 95 2.45 1.31 -2.14
CA ALA A 95 1.46 1.04 -1.09
C ALA A 95 1.16 2.30 -0.26
N TYR A 96 2.21 3.06 0.08
CA TYR A 96 2.07 4.34 0.78
C TYR A 96 1.23 5.35 -0.02
N ARG A 97 1.55 5.53 -1.31
CA ARG A 97 0.80 6.43 -2.20
C ARG A 97 -0.65 6.00 -2.39
N ILE A 98 -0.91 4.70 -2.51
CA ILE A 98 -2.28 4.17 -2.64
C ILE A 98 -3.11 4.56 -1.41
N ALA A 99 -2.55 4.44 -0.20
CA ALA A 99 -3.28 4.73 1.03
C ALA A 99 -3.45 6.22 1.31
N THR A 100 -2.44 7.04 0.99
CA THR A 100 -2.37 8.44 1.44
C THR A 100 -2.60 9.45 0.33
N GLY A 101 -2.51 9.04 -0.94
CA GLY A 101 -2.51 9.91 -2.10
C GLY A 101 -1.27 10.80 -2.24
N ARG A 102 -0.31 10.73 -1.30
CA ARG A 102 0.87 11.61 -1.24
C ARG A 102 2.17 10.85 -1.48
N GLU A 103 3.16 11.58 -1.94
CA GLU A 103 4.52 11.07 -2.07
C GLU A 103 5.18 10.94 -0.69
N PRO A 104 5.81 9.80 -0.34
CA PRO A 104 6.44 9.66 0.97
C PRO A 104 7.72 10.50 1.05
N GLU A 105 7.89 11.13 2.20
CA GLU A 105 9.10 11.85 2.57
C GLU A 105 10.18 10.86 3.00
N GLY A 106 11.18 10.67 2.12
CA GLY A 106 12.24 9.69 2.32
C GLY A 106 11.75 8.24 2.14
N ARG A 107 12.12 7.37 3.08
CA ARG A 107 11.81 5.93 3.03
C ARG A 107 10.46 5.63 3.69
N ALA A 108 9.54 5.05 2.91
CA ALA A 108 8.35 4.37 3.42
C ALA A 108 8.77 3.00 3.96
N LEU A 109 8.43 2.72 5.22
CA LEU A 109 8.74 1.45 5.88
C LEU A 109 7.44 0.88 6.48
N PRO A 110 7.33 -0.46 6.59
CA PRO A 110 6.25 -1.09 7.33
C PRO A 110 6.20 -0.56 8.78
N SER A 111 5.01 -0.18 9.24
CA SER A 111 4.73 0.29 10.61
C SER A 111 3.83 -0.66 11.39
N CYS A 112 3.27 -1.68 10.74
CA CYS A 112 2.39 -2.67 11.35
C CYS A 112 3.12 -3.75 12.17
N GLY A 113 4.45 -3.78 12.15
CA GLY A 113 5.26 -4.78 12.87
C GLY A 113 5.46 -6.10 12.13
N ARG A 114 4.77 -6.34 11.00
CA ARG A 114 5.03 -7.49 10.12
C ARG A 114 6.09 -7.16 9.07
N ASP A 115 7.17 -7.94 9.09
CA ASP A 115 8.22 -7.84 8.08
C ASP A 115 7.68 -8.17 6.69
N GLY A 116 8.09 -7.39 5.69
CA GLY A 116 7.67 -7.61 4.30
C GLY A 116 6.22 -7.25 3.98
N CYS A 117 5.44 -6.74 4.94
CA CYS A 117 4.06 -6.37 4.70
C CYS A 117 3.96 -5.23 3.68
N VAL A 118 3.19 -5.44 2.62
CA VAL A 118 2.95 -4.44 1.56
C VAL A 118 1.54 -3.83 1.60
N MET A 119 0.76 -4.10 2.64
CA MET A 119 -0.61 -3.59 2.74
C MET A 119 -0.66 -2.04 2.73
N PRO A 120 -1.49 -1.43 1.88
CA PRO A 120 -1.75 0.01 1.95
C PRO A 120 -2.26 0.41 3.33
N GLY A 121 -1.70 1.47 3.92
CA GLY A 121 -2.04 1.93 5.28
C GLY A 121 -1.15 1.36 6.38
N HIS A 122 -0.41 0.27 6.12
CA HIS A 122 0.57 -0.31 7.06
C HIS A 122 1.98 0.27 6.90
N HIS A 123 2.09 1.45 6.31
CA HIS A 123 3.37 2.10 6.00
C HIS A 123 3.41 3.51 6.58
N ALA A 124 4.56 3.87 7.12
CA ALA A 124 4.85 5.22 7.58
C ALA A 124 6.09 5.74 6.85
N ASP A 125 6.10 7.01 6.46
CA ASP A 125 7.29 7.68 5.96
C ASP A 125 8.13 8.30 7.10
N ARG A 126 9.17 9.08 6.78
CA ARG A 126 10.01 9.71 7.81
C ARG A 126 9.20 10.66 8.69
N ALA A 127 8.33 11.47 8.10
CA ALA A 127 7.55 12.48 8.81
C ALA A 127 6.47 11.83 9.70
N ASP A 128 5.81 10.79 9.21
CA ASP A 128 4.84 10.01 9.99
C ASP A 128 5.50 9.38 11.21
N ARG A 129 6.69 8.79 11.04
CA ARG A 129 7.45 8.20 12.15
C ARG A 129 7.91 9.26 13.16
N ALA A 130 8.36 10.43 12.71
CA ALA A 130 8.72 11.53 13.59
C ALA A 130 7.51 12.01 14.42
N ARG A 131 6.37 12.25 13.77
CA ARG A 131 5.11 12.61 14.44
C ARG A 131 4.68 11.57 15.47
N ALA A 132 4.82 10.28 15.16
CA ALA A 132 4.51 9.20 16.09
C ALA A 132 5.45 9.21 17.32
N GLN A 133 6.74 9.45 17.11
CA GLN A 133 7.74 9.57 18.18
C GLN A 133 7.47 10.76 19.09
N ASP A 134 7.11 11.92 18.52
CA ASP A 134 6.78 13.13 19.26
C ASP A 134 5.53 12.92 20.13
N ARG A 135 4.45 12.34 19.57
CA ARG A 135 3.26 11.97 20.33
C ARG A 135 3.60 11.04 21.49
N ALA A 136 4.42 10.02 21.23
CA ALA A 136 4.86 9.10 22.27
C ALA A 136 5.72 9.79 23.34
N ALA A 137 6.55 10.77 22.97
CA ALA A 137 7.37 11.56 23.89
C ALA A 137 6.49 12.42 24.81
N VAL A 138 5.47 13.08 24.26
CA VAL A 138 4.49 13.86 25.04
C VAL A 138 3.75 12.97 26.04
N CYS A 139 3.22 11.83 25.60
CA CYS A 139 2.54 10.89 26.51
C CYS A 139 3.46 10.41 27.65
N ARG A 140 4.73 10.07 27.35
CA ARG A 140 5.72 9.70 28.38
C ARG A 140 6.01 10.84 29.35
N ALA A 141 6.13 12.07 28.85
CA ALA A 141 6.36 13.24 29.69
C ALA A 141 5.19 13.47 30.65
N TRP A 142 3.96 13.39 30.15
CA TRP A 142 2.75 13.54 30.97
C TRP A 142 2.63 12.44 32.03
N ALA A 143 2.85 11.18 31.66
CA ALA A 143 2.85 10.06 32.62
C ALA A 143 3.91 10.22 33.73
N ARG A 144 5.10 10.74 33.40
CA ARG A 144 6.13 11.07 34.40
C ARG A 144 5.69 12.21 35.32
N GLY A 145 5.02 13.23 34.79
CA GLY A 145 4.43 14.32 35.56
C GLY A 145 3.41 13.83 36.59
N LEU A 146 2.47 12.98 36.15
CA LEU A 146 1.48 12.36 37.04
C LEU A 146 2.12 11.58 38.19
N LYS A 147 3.11 10.73 37.89
CA LYS A 147 3.86 9.98 38.90
C LYS A 147 4.56 10.91 39.92
N LYS A 148 5.16 12.02 39.46
CA LYS A 148 5.74 13.03 40.36
C LYS A 148 4.69 13.64 41.27
N THR A 149 3.53 14.04 40.74
CA THR A 149 2.45 14.63 41.54
C THR A 149 1.88 13.66 42.57
N ALA A 150 1.74 12.37 42.24
CA ALA A 150 1.29 11.35 43.16
C ALA A 150 2.27 11.18 44.33
N ARG A 151 3.58 11.10 44.05
CA ARG A 151 4.63 10.98 45.08
C ARG A 151 4.68 12.19 46.01
N VAL A 152 4.45 13.40 45.49
CA VAL A 152 4.39 14.63 46.30
C VAL A 152 3.18 14.59 47.24
N ARG A 153 2.02 14.18 46.75
CA ARG A 153 0.78 14.06 47.56
C ARG A 153 0.93 13.00 48.65
N GLU A 154 1.55 11.86 48.34
CA GLU A 154 1.84 10.81 49.30
C GLU A 154 2.75 11.30 50.43
N ARG A 155 3.88 11.94 50.09
CA ARG A 155 4.78 12.55 51.07
C ARG A 155 4.11 13.65 51.91
N GLN A 156 3.22 14.45 51.33
CA GLN A 156 2.44 15.44 52.08
C GLN A 156 1.44 14.80 53.04
N ARG A 157 0.83 13.67 52.65
CA ARG A 157 -0.06 12.89 53.51
C ARG A 157 0.69 12.28 54.68
N GLU A 158 1.85 11.67 54.44
CA GLU A 158 2.73 11.14 55.50
C GLU A 158 3.08 12.24 56.51
N LYS A 159 3.62 13.37 56.05
CA LYS A 159 3.91 14.52 56.92
C LYS A 159 2.71 15.00 57.73
N ARG A 160 1.51 15.00 57.12
CA ARG A 160 0.28 15.41 57.80
C ARG A 160 -0.15 14.40 58.87
N LEU A 161 0.06 13.11 58.63
CA LEU A 161 -0.18 12.05 59.60
C LEU A 161 0.81 12.13 60.77
N ASP A 162 2.09 12.41 60.51
CA ASP A 162 3.09 12.59 61.56
C ASP A 162 2.72 13.76 62.49
N VAL A 163 2.30 14.90 61.92
CA VAL A 163 1.85 16.06 62.70
C VAL A 163 0.60 15.73 63.52
N LEU A 164 -0.36 14.99 62.95
CA LEU A 164 -1.57 14.57 63.68
C LEU A 164 -1.23 13.57 64.81
N TYR A 165 -0.30 12.66 64.57
CA TYR A 165 0.14 11.69 65.56
C TYR A 165 0.81 12.40 66.75
N ASP A 166 1.70 13.35 66.48
CA ASP A 166 2.36 14.16 67.51
C ASP A 166 1.35 14.99 68.32
N GLN A 167 0.33 15.58 67.66
CA GLN A 167 -0.75 16.31 68.34
C GLN A 167 -1.61 15.43 69.25
N ILE A 168 -1.85 14.16 68.89
CA ILE A 168 -2.73 13.26 69.64
C ILE A 168 -1.98 12.56 70.79
N PHE A 169 -0.73 12.14 70.56
CA PHE A 169 0.02 11.27 71.48
C PHE A 169 1.24 11.95 72.13
N GLY A 170 1.66 13.13 71.67
CA GLY A 170 2.85 13.82 72.17
C GLY A 170 2.67 14.60 73.48
N ALA A 171 1.45 14.74 74.00
CA ALA A 171 1.15 15.55 75.19
C ALA A 171 1.36 14.83 76.55
N THR A 172 2.07 13.70 76.61
CA THR A 172 2.31 12.94 77.85
C THR A 172 3.71 13.11 78.44
N ALA A 173 4.23 14.34 78.45
CA ALA A 173 5.47 14.69 79.17
C ALA A 173 5.20 15.73 80.25
#